data_AF-A0A5M4AE68-F1
#
_entry.id   AF-A0A5M4AE68-F1
#
_cell.length_a   1.000
_cell.length_b   1.000
_cell.length_c   1.000
_cell.angle_alpha   90.00
_cell.angle_beta   90.00
_cell.angle_gamma   90.00
#
_symmetry.space_group_name_H-M   'P 1'
#
loop_
_entity.id
_entity.type
_entity.pdbx_description
1 polymer ?
#
loop_
_entity_poly.entity_id
_entity_poly.type
_entity_poly.pdbx_seq_one_letter_code
_entity_poly.pdbx_strand_id
1 'polypeptide(L)' 'MRNKRTETLLNILYNTSWFLVLAGALFKLQHWPYGTSLLWFGFIFGSIISSIQNMQLKKRIRELEAKIPPIDDKDIF' A
#
# COMPACT_ATOMS: atom_id res chain seq x y z
N MET A 1 -15.28 5.17 15.87
CA MET A 1 -14.97 6.50 15.32
C MET A 1 -13.74 6.36 14.42
N ARG A 2 -13.88 6.65 13.14
CA ARG A 2 -12.83 6.43 12.13
C ARG A 2 -11.95 7.67 12.05
N ASN A 3 -10.70 7.54 12.49
CA ASN A 3 -9.77 8.66 12.51
C ASN A 3 -9.22 8.83 11.09
N LYS A 4 -9.67 9.86 10.35
CA LYS A 4 -9.08 10.22 9.04
C LYS A 4 -7.54 10.28 9.10
N ARG A 5 -7.00 10.68 10.26
CA ARG A 5 -5.57 10.63 10.58
C ARG A 5 -4.93 9.26 10.38
N THR A 6 -5.53 8.15 10.81
CA THR A 6 -4.91 6.82 10.65
C THR A 6 -4.82 6.40 9.19
N GLU A 7 -5.80 6.80 8.38
CA GLU A 7 -5.80 6.53 6.93
C GLU A 7 -4.74 7.35 6.21
N THR A 8 -4.64 8.65 6.54
CA THR A 8 -3.60 9.53 6.02
C THR A 8 -2.21 9.06 6.44
N LEU A 9 -2.04 8.62 7.69
CA LEU A 9 -0.79 8.06 8.19
C LEU A 9 -0.41 6.78 7.43
N LEU A 10 -1.35 5.86 7.19
CA LEU A 10 -1.10 4.63 6.44
C LEU A 10 -0.69 4.92 4.99
N ASN A 11 -1.35 5.86 4.31
CA ASN A 11 -0.96 6.28 2.95
C ASN A 11 0.44 6.91 2.92
N ILE A 12 0.76 7.76 3.89
CA ILE A 12 2.09 8.37 4.00
C ILE A 12 3.15 7.29 4.27
N LEU A 13 2.87 6.34 5.17
CA LEU A 13 3.76 5.21 5.44
C LEU A 13 3.98 4.33 4.20
N TYR A 14 2.92 4.13 3.40
CA TYR A 14 3.01 3.38 2.15
C TYR A 14 3.95 4.05 1.15
N ASN A 15 3.70 5.32 0.86
CA ASN A 15 4.53 6.10 -0.06
C ASN A 15 5.98 6.16 0.44
N THR A 16 6.18 6.34 1.75
CA THR A 16 7.51 6.34 2.36
C THR A 16 8.21 4.99 2.20
N SER A 17 7.48 3.88 2.37
CA SER A 17 8.00 2.52 2.16
C SER A 17 8.40 2.30 0.70
N TRP A 18 7.60 2.80 -0.25
CA TRP A 18 7.91 2.73 -1.68
C TRP A 18 9.21 3.48 -2.02
N PHE A 19 9.37 4.70 -1.53
CA PHE A 19 10.61 5.47 -1.71
C PHE A 19 11.82 4.78 -1.08
N LEU A 20 11.65 4.13 0.07
CA LEU A 20 12.73 3.40 0.74
C LEU A 20 13.17 2.16 -0.05
N VAL A 21 12.23 1.42 -0.64
CA VAL A 21 12.53 0.30 -1.55
C VAL A 21 13.26 0.80 -2.79
N LEU A 22 12.81 1.91 -3.37
CA LEU A 22 13.44 2.53 -4.54
C LEU A 22 14.88 2.96 -4.23
N ALA A 23 15.11 3.60 -3.08
CA ALA A 23 16.44 3.98 -2.61
C ALA A 23 17.32 2.73 -2.40
N GLY A 24 16.81 1.69 -1.73
CA GLY A 24 17.54 0.42 -1.57
C GLY A 24 17.96 -0.22 -2.90
N ALA A 25 17.12 -0.11 -3.94
CA ALA A 25 17.43 -0.59 -5.27
C ALA A 25 18.56 0.21 -5.95
N LEU A 26 18.57 1.54 -5.79
CA LEU A 26 19.66 2.40 -6.28
C LEU A 26 20.99 2.08 -5.58
N PHE A 27 20.98 1.89 -4.25
CA PHE A 27 22.17 1.50 -3.49
C PHE A 27 22.70 0.11 -3.86
N LYS A 28 21.82 -0.83 -4.20
CA LYS A 28 22.21 -2.13 -4.76
C LYS A 28 22.93 -1.96 -6.12
N LEU A 29 22.45 -1.04 -6.96
CA LEU A 29 23.08 -0.73 -8.25
C LEU A 29 24.47 -0.11 -8.09
N GLN A 30 24.66 0.73 -7.06
CA GLN A 30 25.96 1.31 -6.69
C GLN A 30 26.93 0.31 -6.01
N HIS A 31 26.65 -1.00 -5.99
CA HIS A 31 27.53 -2.06 -5.43
C HIS A 31 27.91 -1.87 -3.96
N TRP A 32 27.11 -1.12 -3.20
CA TRP A 32 27.37 -0.93 -1.78
C TRP A 32 27.29 -2.28 -1.05
N PRO A 33 28.25 -2.64 -0.18
CA PRO A 33 28.34 -3.97 0.45
C PRO A 33 27.10 -4.35 1.27
N TYR A 34 26.26 -3.38 1.64
CA TYR A 34 25.01 -3.56 2.37
C TYR A 34 23.73 -3.31 1.55
N GLY A 35 23.85 -3.00 0.25
CA GLY A 35 22.73 -2.63 -0.61
C GLY A 35 21.70 -3.76 -0.77
N THR A 36 22.15 -5.01 -0.87
CA THR A 36 21.27 -6.18 -0.97
C THR A 36 20.48 -6.42 0.31
N SER A 37 21.13 -6.34 1.48
CA SER A 37 20.45 -6.53 2.78
C SER A 37 19.41 -5.45 3.04
N LEU A 38 19.72 -4.19 2.70
CA LEU A 38 18.79 -3.07 2.83
C LEU A 38 17.58 -3.20 1.89
N LEU A 39 17.81 -3.64 0.65
CA LEU A 39 16.74 -3.92 -0.31
C LEU A 39 15.79 -4.99 0.21
N TRP A 40 16.30 -6.13 0.66
CA TRP A 40 15.47 -7.21 1.19
C TRP A 40 14.67 -6.78 2.41
N PHE A 41 15.27 -6.01 3.31
CA PHE A 41 14.57 -5.46 4.48
C PHE A 41 13.43 -4.52 4.07
N GLY A 42 13.69 -3.61 3.11
CA GLY A 42 12.68 -2.73 2.55
C GLY A 42 11.54 -3.49 1.86
N PHE A 43 11.87 -4.55 1.12
CA PHE A 43 10.90 -5.40 0.44
C PHE A 43 9.99 -6.14 1.42
N ILE A 44 10.56 -6.77 2.45
CA ILE A 44 9.79 -7.50 3.48
C ILE A 44 8.87 -6.54 4.22
N PHE A 45 9.42 -5.40 4.66
CA PHE A 45 8.65 -4.39 5.39
C PHE A 45 7.53 -3.79 4.55
N GLY A 46 7.83 -3.43 3.30
CA GLY A 46 6.85 -2.92 2.34
C GLY A 46 5.75 -3.94 2.01
N SER A 47 6.10 -5.23 1.88
CA SER A 47 5.13 -6.29 1.58
C SER A 47 4.13 -6.51 2.72
N ILE A 48 4.58 -6.45 3.98
CA ILE A 48 3.71 -6.54 5.16
C ILE A 48 2.73 -5.36 5.20
N ILE A 49 3.24 -4.13 5.05
CA ILE A 49 2.41 -2.91 5.06
C ILE A 49 1.40 -2.92 3.90
N SER A 50 1.83 -3.34 2.71
CA SER A 50 0.98 -3.48 1.53
C SER A 50 -0.15 -4.49 1.77
N SER A 51 0.15 -5.62 2.40
CA SER A 51 -0.84 -6.65 2.72
C SER A 51 -1.92 -6.12 3.66
N ILE A 52 -1.52 -5.38 4.71
CA ILE A 52 -2.47 -4.75 5.66
C ILE A 52 -3.35 -3.73 4.94
N GLN A 53 -2.79 -2.90 4.07
CA GLN A 53 -3.57 -1.92 3.31
C GLN A 53 -4.55 -2.58 2.34
N ASN A 54 -4.14 -3.62 1.62
CA ASN A 54 -5.03 -4.37 0.74
C ASN A 54 -6.20 -4.98 1.50
N MET A 55 -5.97 -5.50 2.70
CA MET A 55 -7.05 -6.02 3.56
C MET A 55 -8.01 -4.93 4.01
N GLN A 56 -7.53 -3.75 4.37
CA GLN A 56 -8.37 -2.62 4.77
C GLN A 56 -9.14 -2.04 3.58
N LEU A 57 -8.51 -1.97 2.40
CA LEU A 57 -9.12 -1.45 1.19
C LEU A 57 -10.31 -2.30 0.74
N LYS A 58 -10.16 -3.64 0.75
CA LYS A 58 -11.27 -4.57 0.44
C LYS A 58 -12.48 -4.37 1.36
N LYS A 59 -12.25 -4.13 2.65
CA LYS A 59 -13.34 -3.84 3.60
C LYS A 59 -14.08 -2.55 3.23
N ARG A 60 -13.34 -1.51 2.83
CA ARG A 60 -13.95 -0.24 2.36
C ARG A 60 -14.76 -0.42 1.09
N ILE A 61 -14.26 -1.18 0.12
CA ILE A 61 -14.98 -1.44 -1.13
C ILE A 61 -16.34 -2.07 -0.80
N ARG A 62 -16.36 -3.10 0.06
CA ARG A 62 -17.62 -3.74 0.48
C ARG A 62 -18.57 -2.81 1.23
N GLU A 63 -18.05 -1.93 2.08
CA GLU A 63 -18.87 -0.92 2.77
C GLU A 63 -19.44 0.16 1.82
N LEU A 64 -18.69 0.50 0.76
CA LEU A 64 -19.10 1.47 -0.24
C LEU A 64 -20.11 0.86 -1.21
N GLU A 65 -19.89 -0.38 -1.67
CA GLU A 65 -20.84 -1.15 -2.48
C GLU A 65 -22.17 -1.35 -1.73
N ALA A 66 -22.15 -1.66 -0.43
CA ALA A 66 -23.38 -1.81 0.35
C ALA A 66 -24.18 -0.51 0.53
N LYS A 67 -23.55 0.66 0.33
CA LYS A 67 -24.21 1.98 0.37
C LYS A 67 -24.69 2.44 -0.99
N ILE A 68 -24.24 1.80 -2.05
CA ILE A 68 -24.64 2.10 -3.42
C ILE A 68 -25.77 1.11 -3.76
N PRO A 69 -26.94 1.57 -4.23
CA PRO A 69 -27.97 0.65 -4.72
C PRO A 69 -27.38 -0.19 -5.87
N PRO A 70 -27.78 -1.47 -6.03
CA PRO A 70 -27.25 -2.31 -7.09
C PRO A 70 -27.43 -1.59 -8.42
N ILE A 71 -26.32 -1.26 -9.07
CA ILE A 71 -26.31 -0.69 -10.41
C ILE A 71 -26.71 -1.86 -11.33
N ASP A 72 -27.86 -1.76 -12.00
CA ASP A 72 -28.29 -2.76 -12.96
C ASP A 72 -27.37 -2.61 -14.18
N ASP A 73 -26.76 -3.69 -14.65
CA ASP A 73 -25.87 -3.69 -15.83
C ASP A 73 -26.58 -3.10 -17.08
N LYS A 74 -27.92 -3.02 -17.07
CA LYS A 74 -28.75 -2.37 -18.08
C LYS A 74 -28.62 -0.84 -18.13
N ASP A 75 -28.07 -0.20 -17.10
CA ASP A 75 -27.90 1.25 -17.04
C ASP A 75 -26.58 1.71 -17.69
N ILE A 76 -25.70 0.76 -18.00
CA ILE A 76 -24.33 0.98 -18.50
C ILE A 76 -24.22 0.73 -20.02
N PHE A 77 -25.24 0.11 -20.64
CA PHE A 77 -25.29 -0.20 -22.08
C PHE A 77 -26.44 0.50 -22.80
#